data_AF-A0A6N7GH04-F1
#
_entry.id   AF-A0A6N7GH04-F1
#
_cell.length_a   1.000
_cell.length_b   1.000
_cell.length_c   1.000
_cell.angle_alpha   90.00
_cell.angle_beta   90.00
_cell.angle_gamma   90.00
#
_symmetry.space_group_name_H-M   'P 1'
#
loop_
_entity.id
_entity.type
_entity.pdbx_description
1 polymer ?
#
loop_
_entity_poly.entity_id
_entity_poly.type
_entity_poly.pdbx_seq_one_letter_code
_entity_poly.pdbx_strand_id
1 'polypeptide(L)'
;MGRPGGTAGVDHRTRPPAQPLIAGLFLADTSATAAARKEAHLAGWLTRLMEAGLLATCVPLDLEAGFSATSPTDHQLIMAQRREFLVELPHTPEVATRAREVQAALAVAGQHRAAGSFDVLVAAFALTYRATVLHHDRDYDIIASVTELTAERVGGRRP
;
A
#
# COMPACT_ATOMS: atom_id res chain seq x y z
N MET A 1 51.26 20.75 20.49
CA MET A 1 50.62 19.43 20.68
C MET A 1 49.27 19.44 19.99
N GLY A 2 49.18 18.89 18.78
CA GLY A 2 47.96 18.85 17.97
C GLY A 2 47.09 17.62 18.28
N ARG A 3 45.77 17.77 18.21
CA ARG A 3 44.80 16.67 18.25
C ARG A 3 44.56 16.15 16.82
N PRO A 4 44.65 14.85 16.52
CA PRO A 4 43.88 14.25 15.44
C PRO A 4 42.48 13.89 16.00
N GLY A 5 41.36 13.96 15.30
CA GLY A 5 41.08 13.83 13.87
C GLY A 5 40.00 12.75 13.74
N GLY A 6 38.89 13.03 13.02
CA GLY A 6 37.92 12.00 12.62
C GLY A 6 36.46 12.39 12.70
N THR A 7 35.99 13.32 11.86
CA THR A 7 34.57 13.37 11.47
C THR A 7 34.36 12.37 10.34
N ALA A 8 33.84 11.19 10.65
CA ALA A 8 33.40 10.24 9.65
C ALA A 8 32.13 10.80 8.97
N GLY A 9 32.26 11.12 7.68
CA GLY A 9 31.13 11.49 6.84
C GLY A 9 30.21 10.29 6.65
N VAL A 10 28.94 10.46 6.96
CA VAL A 10 27.88 9.55 6.54
C VAL A 10 27.57 9.90 5.09
N ASP A 11 28.02 9.05 4.17
CA ASP A 11 27.62 9.13 2.76
C ASP A 11 26.15 8.72 2.64
N HIS A 12 25.34 9.63 2.11
CA HIS A 12 23.88 9.57 2.09
C HIS A 12 23.32 9.54 0.67
N ARG A 13 24.03 8.95 -0.30
CA ARG A 13 23.54 8.88 -1.69
C ARG A 13 23.89 7.59 -2.42
N THR A 14 23.36 6.46 -1.94
CA THR A 14 23.01 5.37 -2.84
C THR A 14 21.51 5.43 -3.08
N ARG A 15 21.11 6.01 -4.22
CA ARG A 15 19.74 5.89 -4.73
C ARG A 15 19.48 4.39 -4.90
N PRO A 16 18.48 3.79 -4.24
CA PRO A 16 18.17 2.38 -4.45
C PRO A 16 17.93 2.16 -5.95
N PRO A 17 18.32 0.99 -6.49
CA PRO A 17 18.10 0.69 -7.90
C PRO A 17 16.63 0.93 -8.22
N ALA A 18 16.36 1.59 -9.36
CA ALA A 18 15.00 1.77 -9.83
C ALA A 18 14.40 0.37 -10.04
N GLN A 19 13.55 -0.03 -9.10
CA GLN A 19 12.82 -1.29 -9.20
C GLN A 19 11.90 -1.17 -10.41
N PRO A 20 11.81 -2.20 -11.27
CA PRO A 20 10.95 -2.14 -12.43
C PRO A 20 9.51 -1.89 -11.98
N LEU A 21 8.87 -0.91 -12.61
CA LEU A 21 7.43 -0.73 -12.51
C LEU A 21 6.77 -1.95 -13.16
N ILE A 22 6.43 -2.96 -12.37
CA ILE A 22 5.60 -4.06 -12.85
C ILE A 22 4.20 -3.48 -12.99
N ALA A 23 3.82 -3.11 -14.21
CA ALA A 23 2.44 -2.73 -14.50
C ALA A 23 1.52 -3.92 -14.17
N GLY A 24 0.40 -3.65 -13.50
CA GLY A 24 -0.58 -4.69 -13.14
C GLY A 24 -0.40 -5.29 -11.74
N LEU A 25 0.33 -4.63 -10.84
CA LEU A 25 0.31 -4.99 -9.42
C LEU A 25 -1.03 -4.60 -8.76
N PHE A 26 -1.39 -5.36 -7.73
CA PHE A 26 -2.59 -5.14 -6.91
C PHE A 26 -2.20 -4.87 -5.46
N LEU A 27 -2.72 -3.81 -4.87
CA LEU A 27 -2.70 -3.60 -3.42
C LEU A 27 -4.03 -4.10 -2.85
N ALA A 28 -4.02 -5.20 -2.11
CA ALA A 28 -5.21 -5.65 -1.39
C ALA A 28 -5.32 -4.90 -0.06
N ASP A 29 -6.29 -3.99 -0.01
CA ASP A 29 -6.64 -3.28 1.20
C ASP A 29 -7.08 -4.24 2.32
N THR A 30 -6.91 -3.82 3.58
CA THR A 30 -7.33 -4.60 4.73
C THR A 30 -8.81 -4.99 4.66
N SER A 31 -9.69 -4.12 4.15
CA SER A 31 -11.10 -4.44 3.93
C SER A 31 -11.32 -5.60 2.93
N ALA A 32 -10.51 -5.69 1.86
CA ALA A 32 -10.57 -6.78 0.89
C ALA A 32 -10.06 -8.09 1.48
N THR A 33 -8.96 -8.06 2.26
CA THR A 33 -8.47 -9.26 2.94
C THR A 33 -9.45 -9.77 4.00
N ALA A 34 -10.14 -8.86 4.71
CA ALA A 34 -11.18 -9.20 5.67
C ALA A 34 -12.41 -9.84 4.98
N ALA A 35 -12.81 -9.35 3.80
CA ALA A 35 -13.86 -9.97 3.00
C ALA A 35 -13.46 -11.38 2.53
N ALA A 36 -12.21 -11.58 2.10
CA ALA A 36 -11.69 -12.88 1.66
C ALA A 36 -11.75 -13.97 2.76
N ARG A 37 -11.69 -13.60 4.05
CA ARG A 37 -11.88 -14.55 5.16
C ARG A 37 -13.30 -15.15 5.21
N LYS A 38 -14.28 -14.47 4.64
CA LYS A 38 -15.69 -14.89 4.63
C LYS A 38 -16.10 -15.53 3.30
N GLU A 39 -15.41 -15.17 2.21
CA GLU A 39 -15.81 -15.53 0.85
C GLU A 39 -14.71 -16.30 0.12
N ALA A 40 -14.90 -17.62 -0.05
CA ALA A 40 -13.90 -18.52 -0.63
C ALA A 40 -13.44 -18.13 -2.05
N HIS A 41 -14.33 -17.53 -2.85
CA HIS A 41 -13.98 -17.10 -4.20
C HIS A 41 -13.03 -15.90 -4.20
N LEU A 42 -13.18 -14.97 -3.24
CA LEU A 42 -12.26 -13.85 -3.05
C LEU A 42 -10.91 -14.34 -2.52
N ALA A 43 -10.91 -15.25 -1.54
CA ALA A 43 -9.69 -15.89 -1.07
C ALA A 43 -8.91 -16.54 -2.22
N GLY A 44 -9.58 -17.37 -3.03
CA GLY A 44 -8.96 -18.02 -4.18
C GLY A 44 -8.46 -17.04 -5.24
N TRP A 45 -9.11 -15.88 -5.41
CA TRP A 45 -8.62 -14.84 -6.31
C TRP A 45 -7.35 -14.18 -5.78
N LEU A 46 -7.31 -13.79 -4.51
CA LEU A 46 -6.11 -13.21 -3.89
C LEU A 46 -4.95 -14.21 -3.90
N THR A 47 -5.21 -15.49 -3.62
CA THR A 47 -4.19 -16.55 -3.73
C THR A 47 -3.61 -16.63 -5.14
N ARG A 48 -4.43 -16.59 -6.20
CA ARG A 48 -3.93 -16.59 -7.59
C ARG A 48 -3.08 -15.36 -7.91
N LEU A 49 -3.45 -14.17 -7.42
CA LEU A 49 -2.64 -12.96 -7.61
C LEU A 49 -1.30 -13.06 -6.89
N MET A 50 -1.30 -13.60 -5.67
CA MET A 50 -0.10 -13.86 -4.88
C MET A 50 0.82 -14.87 -5.57
N GLU A 51 0.29 -16.03 -6.00
CA GLU A 51 1.05 -17.06 -6.74
C GLU A 51 1.62 -16.53 -8.06
N ALA A 52 0.94 -15.58 -8.71
CA ALA A 52 1.42 -14.93 -9.92
C ALA A 52 2.45 -13.81 -9.65
N GLY A 53 2.77 -13.50 -8.40
CA GLY A 53 3.67 -12.40 -8.04
C GLY A 53 3.09 -11.01 -8.34
N LEU A 54 1.76 -10.90 -8.43
CA LEU A 54 1.05 -9.66 -8.76
C LEU A 54 0.48 -8.95 -7.52
N LEU A 55 0.50 -9.59 -6.36
CA LEU A 55 0.02 -8.98 -5.12
C LEU A 55 1.15 -8.21 -4.44
N ALA A 56 0.89 -6.94 -4.14
CA ALA A 56 1.82 -6.02 -3.54
C ALA A 56 1.40 -5.63 -2.12
N THR A 57 2.35 -5.09 -1.37
CA THR A 57 2.14 -4.46 -0.07
C THR A 57 2.82 -3.09 -0.01
N CYS A 58 2.50 -2.31 1.02
CA CYS A 58 3.18 -1.08 1.36
C CYS A 58 3.07 -0.84 2.88
N VAL A 59 3.87 0.11 3.37
CA VAL A 59 3.97 0.45 4.80
C VAL A 59 2.60 0.56 5.52
N PRO A 60 1.59 1.31 5.04
CA PRO A 60 0.31 1.38 5.74
C PRO A 60 -0.39 0.02 5.88
N LEU A 61 -0.39 -0.81 4.82
CA LEU A 61 -1.00 -2.15 4.85
C LEU A 61 -0.22 -3.12 5.75
N ASP A 62 1.10 -3.01 5.78
CA ASP A 62 1.93 -3.81 6.69
C ASP A 62 1.67 -3.44 8.16
N LEU A 63 1.51 -2.14 8.45
CA LEU A 63 1.18 -1.66 9.79
C LEU A 63 -0.21 -2.13 10.24
N GLU A 64 -1.21 -2.09 9.36
CA GLU A 64 -2.55 -2.61 9.66
C GLU A 64 -2.54 -4.12 9.89
N ALA A 65 -1.82 -4.88 9.04
CA ALA A 65 -1.65 -6.31 9.22
C ALA A 65 -0.93 -6.64 10.53
N GLY A 66 0.12 -5.89 10.87
CA GLY A 66 0.85 -6.02 12.13
C GLY A 66 0.00 -5.68 13.35
N PHE A 67 -0.84 -4.65 13.27
CA PHE A 67 -1.77 -4.26 14.33
C PHE A 67 -2.80 -5.36 14.62
N SER A 68 -3.17 -6.16 13.62
CA SER A 68 -4.09 -7.29 13.80
C SER A 68 -3.48 -8.50 14.52
N ALA A 69 -2.16 -8.51 14.74
CA ALA A 69 -1.48 -9.60 15.42
C ALA A 69 -1.91 -9.72 16.87
N THR A 70 -2.09 -10.96 17.33
CA THR A 70 -2.53 -11.27 18.69
C THR A 70 -1.37 -11.50 19.67
N SER A 71 -0.15 -11.59 19.16
CA SER A 71 1.07 -11.77 19.96
C SER A 71 2.32 -11.33 19.18
N PRO A 72 3.49 -11.18 19.83
CA PRO A 72 4.75 -10.90 19.13
C PRO A 72 5.14 -11.98 18.11
N THR A 73 4.91 -13.26 18.42
CA THR A 73 5.20 -14.38 17.50
C THR A 73 4.29 -14.34 16.28
N ASP A 74 3.01 -14.06 16.49
CA ASP A 74 2.01 -13.89 15.43
C ASP A 74 2.40 -12.73 14.51
N HIS A 75 2.80 -11.58 15.08
CA HIS A 75 3.29 -10.44 14.32
C HIS A 75 4.51 -10.81 13.45
N GLN A 76 5.49 -11.53 14.01
CA GLN A 76 6.67 -11.97 13.25
C GLN A 76 6.29 -12.88 12.08
N LEU A 77 5.33 -13.80 12.29
CA LEU A 77 4.82 -14.68 11.24
C LEU A 77 4.13 -13.90 10.13
N ILE A 78 3.22 -12.98 10.46
CA ILE A 78 2.53 -12.12 9.49
C ILE A 78 3.56 -11.35 8.66
N MET A 79 4.54 -10.71 9.30
CA MET A 79 5.57 -9.94 8.60
C MET A 79 6.49 -10.82 7.73
N ALA A 80 6.80 -12.04 8.18
CA ALA A 80 7.60 -12.98 7.38
C ALA A 80 6.84 -13.42 6.12
N GLN A 81 5.56 -13.79 6.25
CA GLN A 81 4.72 -14.18 5.12
C GLN A 81 4.56 -13.04 4.11
N ARG A 82 4.34 -11.80 4.57
CA ARG A 82 4.21 -10.66 3.66
C ARG A 82 5.50 -10.41 2.87
N ARG A 83 6.67 -10.50 3.51
CA ARG A 83 7.97 -10.40 2.82
C ARG A 83 8.24 -11.53 1.84
N GLU A 84 7.74 -12.73 2.12
CA GLU A 84 7.94 -13.90 1.27
C GLU A 84 7.06 -13.86 0.02
N PHE A 85 5.81 -13.39 0.15
CA PHE A 85 4.79 -13.56 -0.89
C PHE A 85 4.31 -12.27 -1.57
N LEU A 86 4.59 -11.09 -1.00
CA LEU A 86 4.09 -9.81 -1.54
C LEU A 86 5.24 -8.95 -2.08
N VAL A 87 4.96 -8.25 -3.18
CA VAL A 87 5.87 -7.25 -3.74
C VAL A 87 5.81 -5.99 -2.87
N GLU A 88 6.91 -5.66 -2.19
CA GLU A 88 6.98 -4.44 -1.37
C GLU A 88 7.13 -3.19 -2.25
N LEU A 89 6.14 -2.30 -2.19
CA LEU A 89 6.22 -0.99 -2.83
C LEU A 89 6.97 -0.01 -1.91
N PRO A 90 8.11 0.56 -2.35
CA PRO A 90 8.93 1.38 -1.47
C PRO A 90 8.24 2.70 -1.15
N HIS A 91 8.43 3.21 0.06
CA HIS A 91 8.03 4.57 0.41
C HIS A 91 9.07 5.56 -0.14
N THR A 92 8.65 6.47 -1.03
CA THR A 92 9.53 7.50 -1.61
C THR A 92 8.99 8.91 -1.37
N PRO A 93 9.81 9.96 -1.55
CA PRO A 93 9.34 11.35 -1.49
C PRO A 93 8.17 11.65 -2.46
N GLU A 94 8.12 10.95 -3.59
CA GLU A 94 7.03 11.04 -4.56
C GLU A 94 5.71 10.52 -3.98
N VAL A 95 5.73 9.39 -3.26
CA VAL A 95 4.53 8.87 -2.54
C VAL A 95 4.04 9.89 -1.53
N ALA A 96 4.95 10.48 -0.74
CA ALA A 96 4.59 11.49 0.26
C ALA A 96 4.00 12.76 -0.38
N THR A 97 4.52 13.18 -1.53
CA THR A 97 3.96 14.29 -2.32
C THR A 97 2.57 13.92 -2.83
N ARG A 98 2.42 12.76 -3.45
CA ARG A 98 1.15 12.27 -4.00
C ARG A 98 0.06 12.15 -2.93
N ALA A 99 0.39 11.72 -1.72
CA ALA A 99 -0.56 11.67 -0.61
C ALA A 99 -1.15 13.04 -0.25
N ARG A 100 -0.31 14.10 -0.25
CA ARG A 100 -0.79 15.47 -0.03
C ARG A 100 -1.65 15.96 -1.19
N GLU A 101 -1.31 15.60 -2.43
CA GLU A 101 -2.12 15.93 -3.62
C GLU A 101 -3.50 15.28 -3.55
N VAL A 102 -3.58 13.99 -3.18
CA VAL A 102 -4.86 13.27 -2.98
C VAL A 102 -5.70 13.96 -1.90
N GLN A 103 -5.10 14.29 -0.75
CA GLN A 103 -5.81 14.96 0.34
C GLN A 103 -6.30 16.36 -0.06
N ALA A 104 -5.49 17.11 -0.82
CA ALA A 104 -5.87 18.42 -1.34
C ALA A 104 -7.02 18.31 -2.35
N ALA A 105 -7.00 17.31 -3.25
CA ALA A 105 -8.08 17.05 -4.20
C ALA A 105 -9.40 16.74 -3.49
N LEU A 106 -9.36 15.88 -2.46
CA LEU A 106 -10.52 15.63 -1.60
C LEU A 106 -11.02 16.91 -0.92
N ALA A 107 -10.12 17.78 -0.45
CA ALA A 107 -10.51 19.06 0.15
C ALA A 107 -11.21 20.00 -0.81
N VAL A 108 -10.72 20.12 -2.05
CA VAL A 108 -11.36 20.90 -3.12
C VAL A 108 -12.78 20.37 -3.41
N ALA A 109 -12.98 19.05 -3.36
CA ALA A 109 -14.29 18.42 -3.52
C ALA A 109 -15.19 18.47 -2.27
N GLY A 110 -14.76 19.09 -1.16
CA GLY A 110 -15.50 19.10 0.10
C GLY A 110 -15.50 17.77 0.86
N GLN A 111 -14.63 16.84 0.48
CA GLN A 111 -14.54 15.44 0.96
C GLN A 111 -13.27 15.16 1.79
N HIS A 112 -12.57 16.18 2.28
CA HIS A 112 -11.31 16.02 3.05
C HIS A 112 -11.40 15.19 4.34
N ARG A 113 -12.60 14.82 4.80
CA ARG A 113 -12.84 13.93 5.95
C ARG A 113 -13.54 12.63 5.58
N ALA A 114 -13.73 12.39 4.28
CA ALA A 114 -14.50 11.27 3.78
C ALA A 114 -13.64 10.04 3.48
N ALA A 115 -12.32 10.14 3.57
CA ALA A 115 -11.39 9.03 3.46
C ALA A 115 -10.39 9.04 4.62
N GLY A 116 -10.07 7.86 5.16
CA GLY A 116 -9.05 7.69 6.19
C GLY A 116 -7.65 8.09 5.72
N SER A 117 -6.81 8.58 6.65
CA SER A 117 -5.43 8.96 6.32
C SER A 117 -4.58 7.79 5.80
N PHE A 118 -4.86 6.56 6.25
CA PHE A 118 -4.18 5.36 5.77
C PHE A 118 -4.65 5.01 4.34
N ASP A 119 -5.95 5.11 4.04
CA ASP A 119 -6.47 4.90 2.68
C ASP A 119 -5.91 5.92 1.68
N VAL A 120 -5.77 7.18 2.10
CA VAL A 120 -5.10 8.22 1.30
C VAL A 120 -3.65 7.85 1.02
N LEU A 121 -2.92 7.30 2.01
CA LEU A 121 -1.55 6.83 1.80
C LEU A 121 -1.52 5.63 0.85
N VAL A 122 -2.38 4.62 1.03
CA VAL A 122 -2.47 3.45 0.14
C VAL A 122 -2.78 3.90 -1.30
N ALA A 123 -3.72 4.81 -1.48
CA ALA A 123 -4.04 5.40 -2.78
C ALA A 123 -2.83 6.12 -3.40
N ALA A 124 -2.02 6.82 -2.59
CA ALA A 124 -0.80 7.46 -3.06
C ALA A 124 0.24 6.47 -3.55
N PHE A 125 0.43 5.34 -2.84
CA PHE A 125 1.25 4.23 -3.35
C PHE A 125 0.70 3.72 -4.68
N ALA A 126 -0.61 3.43 -4.75
CA ALA A 126 -1.24 2.91 -5.96
C ALA A 126 -1.05 3.84 -7.17
N LEU A 127 -1.28 5.14 -6.99
CA LEU A 127 -1.08 6.16 -8.02
C LEU A 127 0.38 6.28 -8.45
N THR A 128 1.33 6.19 -7.52
CA THR A 128 2.77 6.32 -7.80
C THR A 128 3.30 5.11 -8.57
N TYR A 129 2.88 3.90 -8.19
CA TYR A 129 3.34 2.65 -8.78
C TYR A 129 2.43 2.09 -9.86
N ARG A 130 1.35 2.80 -10.21
CA ARG A 130 0.31 2.37 -11.17
C ARG A 130 -0.28 1.00 -10.80
N ALA A 131 -0.47 0.78 -9.50
CA ALA A 131 -1.12 -0.42 -8.97
C ALA A 131 -2.64 -0.21 -8.89
N THR A 132 -3.39 -1.31 -8.92
CA THR A 132 -4.83 -1.32 -8.67
C THR A 132 -5.11 -1.61 -7.20
N VAL A 133 -5.96 -0.81 -6.55
CA VAL A 133 -6.39 -1.12 -5.19
C VAL A 133 -7.58 -2.07 -5.23
N LEU A 134 -7.44 -3.25 -4.63
CA LEU A 134 -8.57 -4.14 -4.35
C LEU A 134 -9.14 -3.78 -2.98
N HIS A 135 -10.42 -3.40 -2.91
CA HIS A 135 -11.01 -2.90 -1.67
C HIS A 135 -12.45 -3.38 -1.47
N HIS A 136 -12.94 -3.32 -0.24
CA HIS A 136 -14.36 -3.39 0.09
C HIS A 136 -14.86 -2.12 0.81
N ASP A 137 -14.00 -1.12 0.98
CA ASP A 137 -14.31 0.16 1.60
C ASP A 137 -14.90 1.18 0.59
N ARG A 138 -15.73 2.12 1.03
CA ARG A 138 -16.24 3.23 0.18
C ARG A 138 -15.19 4.33 0.00
N ASP A 139 -14.23 4.44 0.90
CA ASP A 139 -13.24 5.52 0.89
C ASP A 139 -12.43 5.55 -0.43
N TYR A 140 -12.10 4.38 -0.97
CA TYR A 140 -11.42 4.28 -2.28
C TYR A 140 -12.29 4.71 -3.47
N ASP A 141 -13.61 4.52 -3.43
CA ASP A 141 -14.51 5.05 -4.46
C ASP A 141 -14.51 6.59 -4.43
N ILE A 142 -14.49 7.16 -3.23
CA ILE A 142 -14.45 8.61 -3.02
C ILE A 142 -13.12 9.17 -3.53
N ILE A 143 -12.00 8.54 -3.19
CA ILE A 143 -10.68 8.92 -3.71
C ILE A 143 -10.62 8.79 -5.24
N ALA A 144 -11.12 7.71 -5.81
CA ALA A 144 -11.16 7.50 -7.26
C ALA A 144 -12.07 8.50 -7.99
N SER A 145 -13.04 9.10 -7.30
CA SER A 145 -13.90 10.13 -7.88
C SER A 145 -13.20 11.49 -8.10
N VAL A 146 -12.06 11.71 -7.45
CA VAL A 146 -11.29 12.98 -7.51
C VAL A 146 -9.84 12.80 -7.97
N THR A 147 -9.46 11.59 -8.36
CA THR A 147 -8.09 11.23 -8.81
C THR A 147 -8.14 10.20 -9.95
N GLU A 148 -7.00 9.85 -10.51
CA GLU A 148 -6.85 8.76 -11.49
C GLU A 148 -6.66 7.38 -10.84
N LEU A 149 -7.03 7.22 -9.56
CA LEU A 149 -6.87 5.97 -8.84
C LEU A 149 -7.67 4.86 -9.54
N THR A 150 -6.99 3.75 -9.85
CA THR A 150 -7.66 2.53 -10.28
C THR A 150 -8.00 1.71 -9.03
N ALA A 151 -9.28 1.65 -8.69
CA ALA A 151 -9.80 0.93 -7.53
C ALA A 151 -10.88 -0.07 -7.97
N GLU A 152 -10.74 -1.33 -7.56
CA GLU A 152 -11.69 -2.40 -7.84
C GLU A 152 -12.33 -2.91 -6.55
N ARG A 153 -13.66 -2.76 -6.47
CA ARG A 153 -14.45 -3.29 -5.36
C ARG A 153 -14.53 -4.82 -5.44
N VAL A 154 -13.99 -5.50 -4.43
CA VAL A 154 -14.13 -6.96 -4.29
C VAL A 154 -15.56 -7.31 -3.84
N GLY A 155 -16.13 -8.37 -4.41
CA GLY A 155 -17.51 -8.82 -4.12
C GLY A 155 -18.61 -8.04 -4.84
N GLY A 156 -18.27 -6.96 -5.57
CA GLY A 156 -19.18 -6.35 -6.54
C GLY A 156 -19.31 -7.26 -7.77
N ARG A 157 -20.53 -7.58 -8.19
CA ARG A 157 -20.78 -8.24 -9.48
C ARG A 157 -20.14 -7.35 -10.56
N ARG A 158 -19.06 -7.79 -11.23
CA ARG A 158 -18.65 -7.16 -12.50
C ARG A 158 -19.86 -7.22 -13.45
N PRO A 159 -20.23 -6.12 -14.11
CA PRO A 159 -21.34 -6.12 -15.06
C PRO A 159 -21.15 -7.18 -16.15
#